data_AF-A0A524N055-F1
#
_entry.id   AF-A0A524N055-F1
#
_cell.length_a   1.000
_cell.length_b   1.000
_cell.length_c   1.000
_cell.angle_alpha   90.00
_cell.angle_beta   90.00
_cell.angle_gamma   90.00
#
_symmetry.space_group_name_H-M   'P 1'
#
loop_
_entity.id
_entity.type
_entity.pdbx_description
1 polymer ?
#
loop_
_entity_poly.entity_id
_entity_poly.type
_entity_poly.pdbx_seq_one_letter_code
_entity_poly.pdbx_strand_id
1 'polypeptide(L)'
;MRSLKFAVAAIAILAAGLSVQAEPSFALVKSTITRGENPQAKYSQALAAPAGNQYWITVCKAGAADSAWGSWQYCKNGDTNAFLAPQVQAGDYEIRLHAPYPKKSHGVIFRVAVEVK
;
A
#
# COMPACT_ATOMS: atom_id res chain seq x y z
N MET A 1 -53.84 28.79 -33.00
CA MET A 1 -53.27 28.95 -31.63
C MET A 1 -53.65 27.68 -30.87
N ARG A 2 -52.81 26.89 -30.21
CA ARG A 2 -51.41 26.96 -29.78
C ARG A 2 -50.96 25.50 -29.60
N SER A 3 -49.85 25.08 -30.22
CA SER A 3 -49.22 23.78 -30.00
C SER A 3 -48.44 23.78 -28.69
N LEU A 4 -48.66 22.79 -27.82
CA LEU A 4 -47.93 22.65 -26.56
C LEU A 4 -46.84 21.58 -26.75
N LYS A 5 -45.60 22.05 -26.95
CA LYS A 5 -44.40 21.22 -26.97
C LYS A 5 -44.04 20.87 -25.52
N PHE A 6 -44.23 19.63 -25.11
CA PHE A 6 -43.67 19.16 -23.84
C PHE A 6 -42.20 18.80 -24.06
N ALA A 7 -41.31 19.67 -23.55
CA ALA A 7 -39.89 19.38 -23.47
C ALA A 7 -39.66 18.34 -22.37
N VAL A 8 -39.10 17.19 -22.72
CA VAL A 8 -38.61 16.21 -21.75
C VAL A 8 -37.28 16.71 -21.21
N ALA A 9 -37.25 17.11 -19.94
CA ALA A 9 -36.02 17.44 -19.23
C ALA A 9 -35.28 16.14 -18.88
N ALA A 10 -34.08 15.96 -19.41
CA ALA A 10 -33.18 14.89 -19.02
C ALA A 10 -32.60 15.20 -17.64
N ILE A 11 -33.04 14.47 -16.61
CA ILE A 11 -32.42 14.49 -15.28
C ILE A 11 -31.14 13.65 -15.36
N ALA A 12 -29.99 14.30 -15.37
CA ALA A 12 -28.72 13.63 -15.16
C ALA A 12 -28.60 13.25 -13.67
N ILE A 13 -28.77 11.97 -13.36
CA ILE A 13 -28.48 11.45 -12.02
C ILE A 13 -26.95 11.34 -11.91
N LEU A 14 -26.33 12.23 -11.14
CA LEU A 14 -24.93 12.07 -10.72
C LEU A 14 -24.88 10.93 -9.70
N ALA A 15 -24.55 9.71 -10.16
CA ALA A 15 -24.16 8.65 -9.25
C ALA A 15 -22.75 8.95 -8.73
N ALA A 16 -22.65 9.51 -7.53
CA ALA A 16 -21.38 9.54 -6.80
C ALA A 16 -21.04 8.09 -6.42
N GLY A 17 -20.23 7.43 -7.24
CA GLY A 17 -19.72 6.09 -6.94
C GLY A 17 -18.83 6.17 -5.70
N LEU A 18 -19.32 5.67 -4.56
CA LEU A 18 -18.49 5.33 -3.42
C LEU A 18 -17.61 4.15 -3.83
N SER A 19 -16.40 4.44 -4.30
CA SER A 19 -15.35 3.42 -4.43
C SER A 19 -14.89 3.04 -3.03
N VAL A 20 -15.33 1.87 -2.54
CA VAL A 20 -14.63 1.19 -1.45
C VAL A 20 -13.32 0.70 -2.04
N GLN A 21 -12.28 1.53 -1.97
CA GLN A 21 -10.96 1.17 -2.44
C GLN A 21 -10.44 0.04 -1.53
N ALA A 22 -10.20 -1.15 -2.10
CA ALA A 22 -9.59 -2.25 -1.36
C ALA A 22 -8.24 -1.81 -0.77
N GLU A 23 -7.90 -2.28 0.44
CA GLU A 23 -6.61 -1.97 1.05
C GLU A 23 -5.46 -2.42 0.14
N PRO A 24 -4.40 -1.61 -0.02
CA PRO A 24 -3.30 -1.98 -0.89
C PRO A 24 -2.55 -3.19 -0.33
N SER A 25 -2.24 -4.13 -1.22
CA SER A 25 -1.31 -5.25 -1.00
C SER A 25 -0.11 -5.14 -1.94
N PHE A 26 0.84 -6.06 -1.82
CA PHE A 26 1.99 -6.17 -2.75
C PHE A 26 2.42 -7.61 -2.97
N ALA A 27 3.18 -7.83 -4.04
CA ALA A 27 3.94 -9.06 -4.25
C ALA A 27 5.43 -8.75 -4.22
N LEU A 28 6.23 -9.65 -3.63
CA LEU A 28 7.67 -9.57 -3.76
C LEU A 28 8.11 -10.08 -5.13
N VAL A 29 9.09 -9.41 -5.72
CA VAL A 29 9.74 -9.91 -6.94
C VAL A 29 10.50 -11.21 -6.65
N LYS A 30 11.07 -11.32 -5.44
CA LYS A 30 11.73 -12.54 -4.94
C LYS A 30 11.35 -12.77 -3.48
N SER A 31 11.01 -14.02 -3.14
CA SER A 31 10.81 -14.46 -1.75
C SER A 31 12.09 -14.93 -1.07
N THR A 32 13.18 -15.11 -1.82
CA THR A 32 14.52 -15.39 -1.29
C THR A 32 15.51 -14.43 -1.92
N ILE A 33 16.28 -13.73 -1.10
CA ILE A 33 17.29 -12.76 -1.51
C ILE A 33 18.65 -13.08 -0.87
N THR A 34 19.72 -12.55 -1.45
CA THR A 34 21.06 -12.65 -0.86
C THR A 34 21.35 -11.49 0.08
N ARG A 35 22.26 -11.67 1.04
CA ARG A 35 22.75 -10.58 1.89
C ARG A 35 23.23 -9.39 1.05
N GLY A 36 22.72 -8.20 1.38
CA GLY A 36 23.00 -6.95 0.67
C GLY A 36 22.11 -6.70 -0.55
N GLU A 37 21.27 -7.65 -0.95
CA GLU A 37 20.24 -7.43 -1.95
C GLU A 37 19.01 -6.75 -1.34
N ASN A 38 18.42 -5.82 -2.08
CA ASN A 38 17.24 -5.09 -1.66
C ASN A 38 15.97 -5.82 -2.13
N PRO A 39 15.01 -6.20 -1.23
CA PRO A 39 13.75 -6.76 -1.65
C PRO A 39 12.97 -5.68 -2.40
N GLN A 40 12.37 -6.13 -3.50
CA GLN A 40 11.53 -5.31 -4.36
C GLN A 40 10.09 -5.75 -4.15
N ALA A 41 9.24 -4.80 -3.73
CA ALA A 41 7.81 -5.00 -3.60
C ALA A 41 7.10 -4.30 -4.75
N LYS A 42 6.18 -5.00 -5.43
CA LYS A 42 5.28 -4.44 -6.43
C LYS A 42 3.88 -4.33 -5.84
N TYR A 43 3.36 -3.11 -5.74
CA TYR A 43 2.03 -2.88 -5.20
C TYR A 43 0.95 -3.35 -6.18
N SER A 44 -0.17 -3.82 -5.64
CA SER A 44 -1.38 -4.22 -6.38
C SER A 44 -2.05 -3.05 -7.09
N GLN A 45 -1.83 -1.84 -6.58
CA GLN A 45 -2.36 -0.57 -7.08
C GLN A 45 -1.39 0.56 -6.70
N ALA A 46 -1.49 1.70 -7.38
CA ALA A 46 -0.75 2.89 -6.96
C ALA A 46 -1.20 3.31 -5.56
N LEU A 47 -0.24 3.58 -4.67
CA LEU A 47 -0.58 3.98 -3.29
C LEU A 47 -1.23 5.37 -3.27
N ALA A 48 -2.32 5.48 -2.53
CA ALA A 48 -3.05 6.73 -2.36
C ALA A 48 -3.43 6.92 -0.88
N ALA A 49 -2.62 7.69 -0.16
CA ALA A 49 -2.91 8.09 1.22
C ALA A 49 -3.61 9.45 1.24
N PRO A 50 -4.51 9.71 2.22
CA PRO A 50 -5.10 11.03 2.41
C PRO A 50 -4.05 12.13 2.59
N ALA A 51 -4.40 13.38 2.27
CA ALA A 51 -3.51 14.52 2.41
C ALA A 51 -2.88 14.59 3.81
N GLY A 52 -1.57 14.86 3.88
CA GLY A 52 -0.82 14.88 5.13
C GLY A 52 -0.56 13.50 5.76
N ASN A 53 -0.91 12.41 5.08
CA ASN A 53 -0.63 11.05 5.52
C ASN A 53 0.22 10.29 4.51
N GLN A 54 0.94 9.26 4.96
CA GLN A 54 1.77 8.41 4.11
C GLN A 54 1.72 6.96 4.57
N TYR A 55 1.56 6.03 3.62
CA TYR A 55 1.90 4.63 3.87
C TYR A 55 3.38 4.51 4.18
N TRP A 56 3.75 3.44 4.86
CA TRP A 56 5.15 3.11 5.08
C TRP A 56 5.35 1.61 5.05
N ILE A 57 6.55 1.21 4.67
CA ILE A 57 6.92 -0.19 4.48
C ILE A 57 8.18 -0.49 5.29
N THR A 58 8.23 -1.66 5.91
CA THR A 58 9.33 -2.06 6.79
C THR A 58 9.74 -3.52 6.58
N VAL A 59 10.99 -3.82 6.93
CA VAL A 59 11.54 -5.17 7.05
C VAL A 59 11.64 -5.52 8.52
N CYS A 60 10.99 -6.59 8.95
CA CYS A 60 11.00 -7.08 10.33
C CYS A 60 11.43 -8.53 10.38
N LYS A 61 12.00 -8.99 11.49
CA LYS A 61 12.27 -10.41 11.70
C LYS A 61 10.94 -11.18 11.72
N ALA A 62 10.92 -12.40 11.17
CA ALA A 62 9.70 -13.20 11.14
C ALA A 62 9.12 -13.39 12.57
N GLY A 63 7.82 -13.19 12.72
CA GLY A 63 7.12 -13.32 14.01
C GLY A 63 7.35 -12.19 15.02
N ALA A 64 8.09 -11.13 14.67
CA ALA A 64 8.20 -9.95 15.54
C ALA A 64 6.82 -9.31 15.77
N ALA A 65 6.61 -8.64 16.91
CA ALA A 65 5.35 -7.93 17.20
C ALA A 65 4.98 -6.95 16.07
N ASP A 66 3.69 -6.73 15.83
CA ASP A 66 3.21 -5.82 14.76
C ASP A 66 3.57 -4.35 15.00
N SER A 67 3.88 -4.01 16.25
CA SER A 67 4.41 -2.70 16.63
C SER A 67 5.92 -2.57 16.44
N ALA A 68 6.63 -3.66 16.13
CA ALA A 68 8.05 -3.64 15.83
C ALA A 68 8.28 -3.23 14.37
N TRP A 69 9.36 -2.48 14.16
CA TRP A 69 9.80 -1.99 12.86
C TRP A 69 11.32 -2.08 12.81
N GLY A 70 11.84 -2.70 11.75
CA GLY A 70 13.27 -2.73 11.46
C GLY A 70 13.63 -1.61 10.49
N SER A 71 14.37 -1.92 9.43
CA SER A 71 14.59 -0.96 8.33
C SER A 71 13.25 -0.59 7.71
N TRP A 72 13.01 0.69 7.45
CA TRP A 72 11.71 1.18 6.99
C TRP A 72 11.86 2.43 6.12
N GLN A 73 10.82 2.75 5.36
CA GLN A 73 10.70 4.00 4.63
C GLN A 73 9.23 4.40 4.43
N TYR A 74 8.98 5.70 4.28
CA TYR A 74 7.70 6.20 3.82
C TYR A 74 7.52 5.96 2.32
N CYS A 75 6.31 5.59 1.92
CA CYS A 75 5.92 5.52 0.52
C CYS A 75 5.34 6.87 0.08
N LYS A 76 5.52 7.22 -1.19
CA LYS A 76 4.91 8.39 -1.82
C LYS A 76 3.57 7.99 -2.45
N ASN A 77 2.66 8.95 -2.53
CA ASN A 77 1.44 8.76 -3.31
C ASN A 77 1.81 8.59 -4.78
N GLY A 78 1.19 7.62 -5.45
CA GLY A 78 1.51 7.21 -6.81
C GLY A 78 2.56 6.11 -6.92
N ASP A 79 3.25 5.75 -5.82
CA ASP A 79 4.22 4.65 -5.86
C ASP A 79 3.54 3.34 -6.25
N THR A 80 4.15 2.65 -7.22
CA THR A 80 3.73 1.31 -7.68
C THR A 80 4.70 0.22 -7.26
N ASN A 81 5.84 0.60 -6.69
CA ASN A 81 6.85 -0.29 -6.15
C ASN A 81 7.57 0.34 -4.95
N ALA A 82 8.29 -0.48 -4.19
CA ALA A 82 9.21 -0.02 -3.16
C ALA A 82 10.49 -0.86 -3.16
N PHE A 83 11.59 -0.20 -2.80
CA PHE A 83 12.92 -0.78 -2.65
C PHE A 83 13.36 -0.59 -1.21
N LEU A 84 13.29 -1.63 -0.39
CA LEU A 84 13.83 -1.53 0.97
C LEU A 84 15.31 -1.83 0.93
N ALA A 85 16.11 -1.08 1.68
CA ALA A 85 17.52 -1.39 1.87
C ALA A 85 17.67 -2.18 3.18
N PRO A 86 17.79 -3.51 3.13
CA PRO A 86 17.89 -4.29 4.33
C PRO A 86 19.38 -4.38 4.66
N GLN A 87 19.80 -3.65 5.69
CA GLN A 87 21.03 -3.95 6.41
C GLN A 87 20.76 -5.19 7.31
N VAL A 88 20.29 -6.29 6.72
CA VAL A 88 19.81 -7.46 7.46
C VAL A 88 20.75 -8.64 7.29
N GLN A 89 20.90 -9.41 8.36
CA GLN A 89 21.65 -10.66 8.38
C GLN A 89 20.83 -11.77 7.72
N ALA A 90 21.46 -12.90 7.41
CA ALA A 90 20.75 -14.09 6.95
C ALA A 90 19.67 -14.53 7.96
N GLY A 91 18.58 -15.09 7.45
CA GLY A 91 17.45 -15.59 8.22
C GLY A 91 16.09 -15.17 7.64
N ASP A 92 15.03 -15.44 8.41
CA ASP A 92 13.65 -15.21 7.99
C ASP A 92 13.13 -13.84 8.43
N TYR A 93 12.51 -13.14 7.49
CA TYR A 93 11.95 -11.81 7.67
C TYR A 93 10.54 -11.70 7.07
N GLU A 94 9.88 -10.61 7.41
CA GLU A 94 8.64 -10.15 6.81
C GLU A 94 8.85 -8.76 6.25
N ILE A 95 8.36 -8.53 5.04
CA ILE A 95 8.09 -7.19 4.52
C ILE A 95 6.68 -6.84 4.92
N ARG A 96 6.47 -5.67 5.52
CA ARG A 96 5.18 -5.22 6.06
C ARG A 96 4.84 -3.86 5.48
N LEU A 97 3.65 -3.74 4.90
CA LEU A 97 3.03 -2.47 4.55
C LEU A 97 2.12 -2.05 5.70
N HIS A 98 2.28 -0.81 6.14
CA HIS A 98 1.50 -0.23 7.22
C HIS A 98 0.54 0.83 6.70
N ALA A 99 -0.60 0.96 7.39
CA ALA A 99 -1.60 1.99 7.14
C ALA A 99 -1.02 3.41 7.22
N PRO A 100 -1.70 4.41 6.61
CA PRO A 100 -1.18 5.77 6.57
C PRO A 100 -0.96 6.39 7.96
N TYR A 101 0.27 6.86 8.20
CA TYR A 101 0.68 7.68 9.34
C TYR A 101 0.42 9.18 9.04
N PRO A 102 0.07 10.06 10.00
CA PRO A 102 -0.02 9.85 11.44
C PRO A 102 -1.36 9.31 11.95
N LYS A 103 -2.36 9.10 11.09
CA LYS A 103 -3.69 8.62 11.52
C LYS A 103 -3.62 7.33 12.35
N LYS A 104 -2.65 6.46 12.07
CA LYS A 104 -2.27 5.33 12.92
C LYS A 104 -0.76 5.34 13.14
N SER A 105 -0.30 5.15 14.37
CA SER A 105 1.13 5.02 14.71
C SER A 105 1.74 3.70 14.19
N HIS A 106 0.92 2.65 14.13
CA HIS A 106 1.23 1.34 13.59
C HIS A 106 -0.08 0.67 13.13
N GLY A 107 0.03 -0.32 12.25
CA GLY A 107 -1.14 -0.99 11.67
C GLY A 107 -0.75 -1.69 10.38
N VAL A 108 -0.20 -2.90 10.51
CA VAL A 108 0.14 -3.75 9.36
C VAL A 108 -1.15 -4.05 8.59
N ILE A 109 -1.21 -3.64 7.33
CA ILE A 109 -2.35 -3.94 6.43
C ILE A 109 -2.03 -5.12 5.51
N PHE A 110 -0.74 -5.35 5.23
CA PHE A 110 -0.31 -6.47 4.42
C PHE A 110 1.12 -6.89 4.77
N ARG A 111 1.42 -8.18 4.73
CA ARG A 111 2.78 -8.70 4.95
C ARG A 111 3.10 -9.89 4.07
N VAL A 112 4.37 -10.06 3.72
CA VAL A 112 4.89 -11.20 2.95
C VAL A 112 6.22 -11.66 3.54
N ALA A 113 6.41 -12.98 3.65
CA ALA A 113 7.66 -13.56 4.10
C ALA A 113 8.78 -13.40 3.06
N VAL A 114 10.01 -13.19 3.54
CA VAL A 114 11.22 -13.17 2.73
C VAL A 114 12.36 -13.85 3.49
N GLU A 115 13.05 -14.76 2.80
CA GLU A 115 14.25 -15.42 3.29
C GLU A 115 15.50 -14.66 2.82
N VAL A 116 16.46 -14.45 3.70
CA VAL A 116 17.76 -13.84 3.38
C VAL A 116 18.87 -14.88 3.57
N LYS A 117 19.66 -15.13 2.52
CA LYS A 117 20.80 -16.08 2.50
C LYS A 117 22.16 -15.38 2.57
#